data_AF-A0A8T3SEW6-F1
#
_entry.id   AF-A0A8T3SEW6-F1
#
_cell.length_a   1.000
_cell.length_b   1.000
_cell.length_c   1.000
_cell.angle_alpha   90.00
_cell.angle_beta   90.00
_cell.angle_gamma   90.00
#
_symmetry.space_group_name_H-M   'P 1'
#
loop_
_entity.id
_entity.type
_entity.pdbx_description
1 polymer ?
#
loop_
_entity_poly.entity_id
_entity_poly.type
_entity_poly.pdbx_seq_one_letter_code
_entity_poly.pdbx_strand_id
1 'polypeptide(L)'
;MTITPIVWARPDRAGSMPCSDEEMIPNIERASEEADIVIVFPSWGPEYTPFPQASQQRFAADWVGAGADVVVGFGHHMVAGMEEIDDRLVFYSIGNFVFDQNWAEFTMEGILPEMTFQGGEMVQVRLNPFLTIDQAQPNFLDPAGDGEAVFREIRRGSEGLDLDF
;
A
#
# COMPACT_ATOMS: atom_id res chain seq x y z
N MET A 1 24.31 -4.24 12.17
CA MET A 1 22.83 -4.13 12.20
C MET A 1 22.30 -5.45 11.67
N THR A 2 22.09 -6.41 12.56
CA THR A 2 21.77 -7.79 12.19
C THR A 2 20.28 -7.97 12.40
N ILE A 3 19.50 -7.98 11.32
CA ILE A 3 18.08 -8.31 11.45
C ILE A 3 18.02 -9.74 12.00
N THR A 4 17.37 -9.84 13.16
CA THR A 4 17.54 -10.88 14.16
C THR A 4 16.60 -12.07 13.83
N PRO A 5 16.82 -13.29 14.36
CA PRO A 5 15.96 -14.48 14.15
C PRO A 5 14.51 -14.35 14.65
N ILE A 6 13.97 -13.14 14.80
CA ILE A 6 12.81 -12.65 15.56
C ILE A 6 11.45 -12.76 14.83
N VAL A 7 11.49 -13.24 13.58
CA VAL A 7 10.42 -13.18 12.59
C VAL A 7 9.57 -14.46 12.43
N TRP A 8 9.83 -15.54 13.18
CA TRP A 8 9.02 -16.78 13.13
C TRP A 8 8.18 -17.08 14.36
N ALA A 9 7.00 -17.65 14.09
CA ALA A 9 6.15 -18.27 15.08
C ALA A 9 6.58 -19.72 15.29
N ARG A 10 6.60 -20.14 16.55
CA ARG A 10 6.91 -21.47 17.09
C ARG A 10 5.85 -21.80 18.15
N PRO A 11 5.76 -23.05 18.65
CA PRO A 11 4.85 -23.37 19.75
C PRO A 11 5.05 -22.48 21.00
N ASP A 12 6.23 -21.89 21.17
CA ASP A 12 6.65 -21.00 22.25
C ASP A 12 6.80 -19.53 21.85
N ARG A 13 6.43 -19.12 20.62
CA ARG A 13 6.67 -17.74 20.13
C ARG A 13 5.80 -17.37 18.92
N ALA A 14 5.38 -16.12 18.75
CA ALA A 14 4.78 -15.62 17.50
C ALA A 14 5.85 -15.11 16.51
N GLY A 15 5.52 -15.05 15.22
CA GLY A 15 6.40 -14.57 14.14
C GLY A 15 5.84 -13.40 13.39
N SER A 16 6.71 -12.77 12.60
CA SER A 16 6.44 -11.69 11.65
C SER A 16 7.22 -11.98 10.37
N MET A 17 6.59 -12.16 9.21
CA MET A 17 7.37 -12.31 7.96
C MET A 17 8.16 -11.02 7.67
N PRO A 18 9.50 -11.06 7.46
CA PRO A 18 10.25 -9.87 7.10
C PRO A 18 9.79 -9.33 5.75
N CYS A 19 9.69 -8.00 5.66
CA CYS A 19 9.50 -7.31 4.39
C CYS A 19 10.87 -7.21 3.67
N SER A 20 11.23 -8.23 2.90
CA SER A 20 12.50 -8.31 2.15
C SER A 20 12.38 -9.16 0.89
N ASP A 21 13.16 -8.84 -0.14
CA ASP A 21 13.16 -9.57 -1.43
C ASP A 21 13.46 -11.06 -1.30
N GLU A 22 14.40 -11.43 -0.42
CA GLU A 22 14.78 -12.83 -0.18
C GLU A 22 13.58 -13.69 0.24
N GLU A 23 12.63 -13.09 0.97
CA GLU A 23 11.41 -13.77 1.43
C GLU A 23 10.24 -13.55 0.46
N MET A 24 10.13 -12.37 -0.15
CA MET A 24 8.95 -11.99 -0.95
C MET A 24 9.02 -12.50 -2.38
N ILE A 25 10.15 -12.36 -3.08
CA ILE A 25 10.24 -12.69 -4.51
C ILE A 25 9.86 -14.15 -4.81
N PRO A 26 10.42 -15.17 -4.12
CA PRO A 26 10.06 -16.56 -4.41
C PRO A 26 8.58 -16.87 -4.15
N ASN A 27 7.94 -16.13 -3.24
CA ASN A 27 6.51 -16.28 -2.97
C ASN A 27 5.65 -15.61 -4.03
N ILE A 28 6.08 -14.46 -4.57
CA ILE A 28 5.41 -13.77 -5.67
C ILE A 28 5.52 -14.60 -6.95
N GLU A 29 6.71 -15.08 -7.30
CA GLU A 29 6.94 -15.94 -8.48
C GLU A 29 6.07 -17.20 -8.43
N ARG A 30 6.02 -17.88 -7.28
CA ARG A 30 5.15 -19.05 -7.11
C ARG A 30 3.66 -18.70 -7.20
N ALA A 31 3.25 -17.53 -6.71
CA ALA A 31 1.85 -17.10 -6.80
C ALA A 31 1.46 -16.76 -8.25
N SER A 32 2.37 -16.16 -9.03
CA SER A 32 2.10 -15.78 -10.43
C SER A 32 2.00 -16.99 -11.37
N GLU A 33 2.55 -18.14 -10.99
CA GLU A 33 2.34 -19.41 -11.70
C GLU A 33 0.93 -20.01 -11.47
N GLU A 34 0.27 -19.66 -10.37
CA GLU A 34 -0.98 -20.29 -9.90
C GLU A 34 -2.21 -19.37 -9.96
N ALA A 35 -2.02 -18.05 -10.07
CA ALA A 35 -3.09 -17.05 -9.99
C ALA A 35 -3.13 -16.14 -11.23
N ASP A 36 -4.33 -15.71 -11.61
CA ASP A 36 -4.53 -14.72 -12.69
C ASP A 36 -4.07 -13.31 -12.27
N ILE A 37 -4.06 -13.03 -10.97
CA ILE A 37 -3.73 -11.72 -10.36
C ILE A 37 -3.02 -11.96 -9.03
N VAL A 38 -1.86 -11.31 -8.84
CA VAL A 38 -1.06 -11.30 -7.62
C VAL A 38 -1.03 -9.91 -7.00
N ILE A 39 -1.60 -9.78 -5.80
CA ILE A 39 -1.61 -8.52 -5.04
C ILE A 39 -0.73 -8.68 -3.80
N VAL A 40 0.26 -7.79 -3.64
CA VAL A 40 1.20 -7.80 -2.52
C VAL A 40 0.80 -6.75 -1.50
N PHE A 41 0.72 -7.15 -0.22
CA PHE A 41 0.29 -6.30 0.89
C PHE A 41 1.43 -6.12 1.92
N PRO A 42 2.40 -5.20 1.69
CA PRO A 42 3.49 -4.96 2.63
C PRO A 42 3.11 -3.99 3.77
N SER A 43 3.45 -4.36 5.00
CA SER A 43 3.60 -3.39 6.09
C SER A 43 5.04 -2.89 6.07
N TRP A 44 5.27 -1.65 5.66
CA TRP A 44 6.61 -1.15 5.38
C TRP A 44 6.74 0.35 5.59
N GLY A 45 7.96 0.86 5.41
CA GLY A 45 8.25 2.28 5.38
C GLY A 45 8.18 3.00 6.73
N PRO A 46 8.53 4.30 6.75
CA PRO A 46 8.48 5.16 7.92
C PRO A 46 7.05 5.61 8.26
N GLU A 47 6.74 5.78 9.54
CA GLU A 47 5.45 6.35 9.95
C GLU A 47 5.34 7.85 9.58
N TYR A 48 4.11 8.29 9.28
CA TYR A 48 3.72 9.71 9.19
C TYR A 48 4.43 10.55 8.13
N THR A 49 4.66 9.98 6.95
CA THR A 49 5.15 10.72 5.79
C THR A 49 4.43 10.26 4.52
N PRO A 50 4.06 11.19 3.62
CA PRO A 50 3.46 10.82 2.34
C PRO A 50 4.51 10.37 1.32
N PHE A 51 5.81 10.61 1.57
CA PHE A 51 6.89 10.38 0.63
C PHE A 51 7.46 8.96 0.73
N PRO A 52 7.37 8.14 -0.33
CA PRO A 52 7.97 6.81 -0.37
C PRO A 52 9.50 6.88 -0.28
N GLN A 53 10.10 6.04 0.57
CA GLN A 53 11.55 5.93 0.61
C GLN A 53 12.09 5.15 -0.60
N ALA A 54 13.34 5.42 -0.96
CA ALA A 54 14.05 4.68 -2.01
C ALA A 54 14.06 3.14 -1.77
N SER A 55 14.03 2.69 -0.52
CA SER A 55 13.91 1.27 -0.20
C SER A 55 12.56 0.68 -0.59
N GLN A 56 11.47 1.42 -0.39
CA GLN A 56 10.12 1.00 -0.79
C GLN A 56 9.99 0.98 -2.30
N GLN A 57 10.52 2.01 -2.98
CA GLN A 57 10.56 2.06 -4.45
C GLN A 57 11.31 0.87 -5.05
N ARG A 58 12.48 0.55 -4.49
CA ARG A 58 13.25 -0.63 -4.91
C ARG A 58 12.44 -1.91 -4.73
N PHE A 59 11.84 -2.11 -3.56
CA PHE A 59 11.02 -3.30 -3.28
C PHE A 59 9.82 -3.40 -4.22
N ALA A 60 9.12 -2.28 -4.47
CA ALA A 60 8.00 -2.24 -5.39
C ALA A 60 8.42 -2.68 -6.80
N ALA A 61 9.52 -2.12 -7.32
CA ALA A 61 10.07 -2.48 -8.62
C ALA A 61 10.50 -3.96 -8.69
N ASP A 62 11.22 -4.45 -7.67
CA ASP A 62 11.67 -5.84 -7.60
C ASP A 62 10.49 -6.82 -7.58
N TRP A 63 9.40 -6.46 -6.87
CA TRP A 63 8.21 -7.32 -6.74
C TRP A 63 7.30 -7.27 -7.96
N VAL A 64 7.16 -6.11 -8.60
CA VAL A 64 6.51 -6.00 -9.93
C VAL A 64 7.27 -6.85 -10.95
N GLY A 65 8.60 -6.75 -10.98
CA GLY A 65 9.45 -7.57 -11.86
C GLY A 65 9.36 -9.07 -11.58
N ALA A 66 9.03 -9.48 -10.35
CA ALA A 66 8.80 -10.86 -9.96
C ALA A 66 7.39 -11.39 -10.32
N GLY A 67 6.49 -10.51 -10.77
CA GLY A 67 5.12 -10.89 -11.19
C GLY A 67 4.01 -10.40 -10.26
N ALA A 68 4.24 -9.37 -9.44
CA ALA A 68 3.15 -8.69 -8.73
C ALA A 68 2.37 -7.79 -9.72
N ASP A 69 1.04 -7.94 -9.76
CA ASP A 69 0.17 -7.09 -10.58
C ASP A 69 -0.22 -5.79 -9.86
N VAL A 70 -0.24 -5.82 -8.52
CA VAL A 70 -0.51 -4.65 -7.66
C VAL A 70 0.26 -4.75 -6.35
N VAL A 71 0.80 -3.64 -5.87
CA VAL A 71 1.35 -3.53 -4.51
C VAL A 71 0.53 -2.54 -3.69
N VAL A 72 0.01 -2.98 -2.54
CA VAL A 72 -0.84 -2.17 -1.64
C VAL A 72 -0.21 -2.08 -0.26
N GLY A 73 0.61 -1.06 -0.07
CA GLY A 73 1.30 -0.78 1.18
C GLY A 73 0.40 -0.25 2.28
N PHE A 74 0.82 -0.50 3.52
CA PHE A 74 0.23 0.04 4.74
C PHE A 74 1.29 0.15 5.85
N GLY A 75 0.87 0.56 7.05
CA GLY A 75 1.75 0.71 8.22
C GLY A 75 2.31 2.13 8.44
N HIS A 76 2.12 3.06 7.49
CA HIS A 76 2.56 4.45 7.64
C HIS A 76 1.62 5.31 8.48
N HIS A 77 0.41 4.79 8.77
CA HIS A 77 -0.67 5.52 9.44
C HIS A 77 -1.09 6.82 8.75
N MET A 78 -0.79 6.95 7.45
CA MET A 78 -1.11 8.09 6.60
C MET A 78 -1.20 7.61 5.16
N VAL A 79 -2.00 8.26 4.31
CA VAL A 79 -1.93 8.06 2.86
C VAL A 79 -0.57 8.49 2.31
N ALA A 80 -0.04 7.76 1.33
CA ALA A 80 1.23 8.09 0.70
C ALA A 80 1.09 8.09 -0.82
N GLY A 81 2.21 8.39 -1.49
CA GLY A 81 2.28 8.42 -2.95
C GLY A 81 1.81 7.13 -3.62
N MET A 82 1.51 7.28 -4.90
CA MET A 82 1.25 6.20 -5.83
C MET A 82 2.31 6.24 -6.94
N GLU A 83 2.57 5.09 -7.53
CA GLU A 83 3.46 4.94 -8.67
C GLU A 83 2.92 3.86 -9.59
N GLU A 84 3.22 4.00 -10.88
CA GLU A 84 3.05 2.97 -11.89
C GLU A 84 4.42 2.45 -12.31
N ILE A 85 4.61 1.14 -12.25
CA ILE A 85 5.84 0.46 -12.66
C ILE A 85 5.44 -0.62 -13.65
N ASP A 86 5.91 -0.55 -14.90
CA ASP A 86 5.60 -1.52 -15.97
C ASP A 86 4.08 -1.81 -16.10
N ASP A 87 3.26 -0.75 -16.17
CA ASP A 87 1.79 -0.78 -16.19
C ASP A 87 1.13 -1.36 -14.92
N ARG A 88 1.88 -1.51 -13.81
CA ARG A 88 1.41 -2.06 -12.53
C ARG A 88 1.32 -1.00 -11.45
N LEU A 89 0.22 -1.00 -10.71
CA LEU A 89 -0.05 0.00 -9.68
C LEU A 89 0.60 -0.33 -8.33
N VAL A 90 1.26 0.69 -7.77
CA VAL A 90 1.84 0.68 -6.43
C VAL A 90 1.19 1.77 -5.59
N PHE A 91 0.49 1.38 -4.54
CA PHE A 91 0.02 2.27 -3.48
C PHE A 91 1.01 2.18 -2.32
N TYR A 92 1.80 3.21 -2.04
CA TYR A 92 2.81 3.12 -0.98
C TYR A 92 2.20 3.06 0.42
N SER A 93 1.04 3.70 0.61
CA SER A 93 0.19 3.57 1.79
C SER A 93 -1.23 4.03 1.51
N ILE A 94 -2.23 3.25 1.94
CA ILE A 94 -3.66 3.57 1.79
C ILE A 94 -4.29 4.27 3.01
N GLY A 95 -3.50 4.50 4.07
CA GLY A 95 -3.97 5.11 5.32
C GLY A 95 -4.64 4.13 6.29
N ASN A 96 -5.23 4.67 7.36
CA ASN A 96 -5.88 3.88 8.41
C ASN A 96 -7.38 3.75 8.14
N PHE A 97 -7.91 2.54 7.91
CA PHE A 97 -9.35 2.35 7.68
C PHE A 97 -10.17 2.25 8.98
N VAL A 98 -10.14 1.12 9.69
CA VAL A 98 -10.79 0.97 11.00
C VAL A 98 -9.69 0.97 12.06
N PHE A 99 -9.34 2.15 12.57
CA PHE A 99 -8.24 2.36 13.51
C PHE A 99 -8.57 3.47 14.52
N ASP A 100 -8.11 3.34 15.76
CA ASP A 100 -8.44 4.25 16.87
C ASP A 100 -7.46 5.43 17.03
N GLN A 101 -6.56 5.59 16.05
CA GLN A 101 -5.58 6.68 16.02
C GLN A 101 -6.20 7.97 15.49
N ASN A 102 -6.73 8.80 16.38
CA ASN A 102 -7.49 10.02 16.05
C ASN A 102 -6.84 11.31 16.56
N TRP A 103 -5.53 11.29 16.81
CA TRP A 103 -4.81 12.44 17.36
C TRP A 103 -4.37 13.46 16.29
N ALA A 104 -4.39 13.07 15.01
CA ALA A 104 -4.18 13.98 13.88
C ALA A 104 -5.05 13.58 12.68
N GLU A 105 -5.49 14.58 11.91
CA GLU A 105 -6.36 14.39 10.74
C GLU A 105 -5.76 13.42 9.71
N PHE A 106 -4.46 13.55 9.39
CA PHE A 106 -3.77 12.66 8.45
C PHE A 106 -3.74 11.19 8.90
N THR A 107 -3.93 10.91 10.20
CA THR A 107 -4.06 9.53 10.73
C THR A 107 -5.47 8.98 10.63
N MET A 108 -6.43 9.84 10.31
CA MET A 108 -7.84 9.53 10.15
C MET A 108 -8.25 9.46 8.67
N GLU A 109 -7.44 10.02 7.78
CA GLU A 109 -7.63 9.99 6.33
C GLU A 109 -7.14 8.69 5.70
N GLY A 110 -7.81 8.29 4.62
CA GLY A 110 -7.41 7.13 3.84
C GLY A 110 -8.11 7.06 2.49
N ILE A 111 -7.67 6.10 1.68
CA ILE A 111 -8.36 5.72 0.44
C ILE A 111 -8.75 4.25 0.50
N LEU A 112 -9.88 3.92 -0.10
CA LEU A 112 -10.27 2.56 -0.44
C LEU A 112 -10.15 2.40 -1.96
N PRO A 113 -9.06 1.80 -2.47
CA PRO A 113 -8.92 1.51 -3.89
C PRO A 113 -9.93 0.44 -4.31
N GLU A 114 -10.81 0.78 -5.24
CA GLU A 114 -11.67 -0.14 -5.96
C GLU A 114 -11.02 -0.46 -7.30
N MET A 115 -10.57 -1.71 -7.47
CA MET A 115 -9.91 -2.18 -8.68
C MET A 115 -10.82 -3.18 -9.39
N THR A 116 -11.04 -2.98 -10.69
CA THR A 116 -11.82 -3.88 -11.55
C THR A 116 -10.89 -4.57 -12.53
N PHE A 117 -10.99 -5.89 -12.60
CA PHE A 117 -10.20 -6.71 -13.49
C PHE A 117 -11.08 -7.44 -14.51
N GLN A 118 -10.58 -7.59 -15.72
CA GLN A 118 -11.15 -8.44 -16.75
C GLN A 118 -10.12 -9.51 -17.13
N GLY A 119 -10.28 -10.72 -16.60
CA GLY A 119 -9.19 -11.70 -16.60
C GLY A 119 -8.05 -11.20 -15.69
N GLY A 120 -6.81 -11.25 -16.18
CA GLY A 120 -5.64 -10.72 -15.45
C GLY A 120 -5.36 -9.22 -15.67
N GLU A 121 -6.15 -8.53 -16.50
CA GLU A 121 -5.92 -7.11 -16.83
C GLU A 121 -6.74 -6.20 -15.91
N MET A 122 -6.08 -5.20 -15.29
CA MET A 122 -6.78 -4.15 -14.57
C MET A 122 -7.35 -3.13 -15.55
N VAL A 123 -8.67 -3.01 -15.62
CA VAL A 123 -9.36 -2.15 -16.59
C VAL A 123 -9.91 -0.86 -15.97
N GLN A 124 -9.95 -0.78 -14.64
CA GLN A 124 -10.41 0.41 -13.93
C GLN A 124 -9.89 0.42 -12.50
N VAL A 125 -9.43 1.59 -12.06
CA VAL A 125 -9.21 1.91 -10.65
C VAL A 125 -10.07 3.11 -10.26
N ARG A 126 -10.70 3.05 -9.08
CA ARG A 126 -11.38 4.19 -8.44
C ARG A 126 -10.84 4.36 -7.04
N LEU A 127 -10.47 5.59 -6.70
CA LEU A 127 -10.02 5.92 -5.36
C LEU A 127 -11.22 6.48 -4.59
N ASN A 128 -11.62 5.79 -3.53
CA ASN A 128 -12.70 6.24 -2.65
C ASN A 128 -12.09 6.83 -1.38
N PRO A 129 -11.92 8.16 -1.27
CA PRO A 129 -11.35 8.78 -0.09
C PRO A 129 -12.35 8.68 1.07
N PHE A 130 -11.82 8.55 2.27
CA PHE A 130 -12.62 8.52 3.48
C PHE A 130 -11.91 9.27 4.62
N LEU A 131 -12.71 9.69 5.59
CA LEU A 131 -12.25 10.15 6.89
C LEU A 131 -12.86 9.26 7.97
N THR A 132 -12.05 8.80 8.90
CA THR A 132 -12.51 8.10 10.08
C THR A 132 -12.98 9.10 11.12
N ILE A 133 -14.18 8.92 11.66
CA ILE A 133 -14.73 9.73 12.74
C ILE A 133 -15.26 8.82 13.84
N ASP A 134 -15.73 9.38 14.95
CA ASP A 134 -16.43 8.63 16.01
C ASP A 134 -15.70 7.36 16.49
N GLN A 135 -14.39 7.46 16.70
CA GLN A 135 -13.52 6.37 17.18
C GLN A 135 -13.52 5.14 16.26
N ALA A 136 -13.12 5.34 14.99
CA ALA A 136 -12.88 4.33 13.95
C ALA A 136 -14.06 3.99 13.01
N GLN A 137 -14.96 4.93 12.76
CA GLN A 137 -16.00 4.79 11.72
C GLN A 137 -15.57 5.49 10.41
N PRO A 138 -15.26 4.73 9.34
CA PRO A 138 -14.97 5.32 8.03
C PRO A 138 -16.21 5.96 7.43
N ASN A 139 -16.07 7.19 6.96
CA ASN A 139 -17.09 7.92 6.22
C ASN A 139 -16.49 8.35 4.89
N PHE A 140 -17.08 7.86 3.79
CA PHE A 140 -16.62 8.23 2.45
C PHE A 140 -16.83 9.72 2.21
N LEU A 141 -15.79 10.34 1.66
CA LEU A 141 -15.78 11.72 1.24
C LEU A 141 -16.24 11.79 -0.23
N ASP A 142 -16.76 12.94 -0.65
CA ASP A 142 -17.00 13.24 -2.07
C ASP A 142 -15.63 13.41 -2.77
N PRO A 143 -15.26 12.53 -3.72
CA PRO A 143 -13.98 12.63 -4.42
C PRO A 143 -13.76 13.97 -5.12
N ALA A 144 -14.84 14.64 -5.56
CA ALA A 144 -14.78 15.94 -6.22
C ALA A 144 -14.87 17.13 -5.25
N GLY A 145 -15.11 16.87 -3.97
CA GLY A 145 -15.33 17.87 -2.93
C GLY A 145 -14.27 17.77 -1.83
N ASP A 146 -14.66 17.24 -0.68
CA ASP A 146 -13.82 17.11 0.51
C ASP A 146 -12.74 16.02 0.38
N GLY A 147 -12.92 15.03 -0.51
CA GLY A 147 -11.92 14.01 -0.82
C GLY A 147 -10.62 14.54 -1.44
N GLU A 148 -10.65 15.77 -1.98
CA GLU A 148 -9.49 16.43 -2.58
C GLU A 148 -8.36 16.70 -1.57
N ALA A 149 -8.66 16.80 -0.28
CA ALA A 149 -7.63 16.92 0.76
C ALA A 149 -6.73 15.66 0.79
N VAL A 150 -7.34 14.47 0.76
CA VAL A 150 -6.64 13.18 0.73
C VAL A 150 -5.87 13.01 -0.57
N PHE A 151 -6.48 13.33 -1.71
CA PHE A 151 -5.83 13.23 -3.01
C PHE A 151 -4.64 14.18 -3.17
N ARG A 152 -4.67 15.34 -2.51
CA ARG A 152 -3.53 16.27 -2.50
C ARG A 152 -2.30 15.64 -1.85
N GLU A 153 -2.46 14.95 -0.73
CA GLU A 153 -1.32 14.27 -0.07
C GLU A 153 -0.79 13.11 -0.90
N ILE A 154 -1.66 12.36 -1.58
CA ILE A 154 -1.22 11.33 -2.55
C ILE A 154 -0.41 11.96 -3.67
N ARG A 155 -0.89 13.03 -4.31
CA ARG A 155 -0.16 13.72 -5.38
C ARG A 155 1.20 14.23 -4.90
N ARG A 156 1.24 14.84 -3.71
CA ARG A 156 2.48 15.31 -3.09
C ARG A 156 3.46 14.16 -2.84
N GLY A 157 2.97 13.03 -2.34
CA GLY A 157 3.77 11.82 -2.13
C GLY A 157 4.26 11.16 -3.43
N SER A 158 3.57 11.43 -4.55
CA SER A 158 3.89 10.90 -5.88
C SER A 158 4.82 11.82 -6.69
N GLU A 159 5.22 12.97 -6.15
CA GLU A 159 6.10 13.91 -6.85
C GLU A 159 7.44 13.24 -7.21
N GLY A 160 7.73 13.16 -8.51
CA GLY A 160 8.94 12.54 -9.04
C GLY A 160 8.88 11.03 -9.21
N LEU A 161 7.71 10.42 -9.00
CA LEU A 161 7.41 9.03 -9.37
C LEU A 161 6.70 9.04 -10.73
N ASP A 162 6.83 7.94 -11.46
CA ASP A 162 6.06 7.74 -12.69
C ASP A 162 4.62 7.39 -12.29
N LEU A 163 3.68 8.25 -12.65
CA LEU A 163 2.26 8.06 -12.36
C LEU A 163 1.45 8.71 -13.49
N ASP A 164 1.13 7.92 -14.51
CA ASP A 164 0.36 8.36 -15.66
C ASP A 164 -1.14 8.02 -15.45
N PHE A 165 -1.89 8.93 -14.81
CA PHE A 165 -3.35 8.85 -14.67
C PHE A 165 -4.05 10.17 -15.02
#